data_AF-A0A9D1CFI4-F1
#
_entry.id   AF-A0A9D1CFI4-F1
#
_cell.length_a   1.000
_cell.length_b   1.000
_cell.length_c   1.000
_cell.angle_alpha   90.00
_cell.angle_beta   90.00
_cell.angle_gamma   90.00
#
_symmetry.space_group_name_H-M   'P 1'
#
loop_
_entity.id
_entity.type
_entity.pdbx_description
1 polymer ?
#
loop_
_entity_poly.entity_id
_entity_poly.type
_entity_poly.pdbx_seq_one_letter_code
_entity_poly.pdbx_strand_id
1 'polypeptide(L)'
;SSGVERLVYHGKNNSQASTFNDYIVYSSRERVNEFGRNMFNLYLISTKSESIRRLTTQGINQFPKFSKDGESILFIKNYNENSYLGIIRLNYNKSFLFSLKSGKLQSIDW
;
A
#
# COMPACT_ATOMS: atom_id res chain seq x y z
N SER A 1 2.47 -7.21 31.87
CA SER A 1 2.20 -6.28 30.76
C SER A 1 2.73 -6.89 29.47
N SER A 2 1.89 -7.07 28.46
CA SER A 2 2.36 -7.29 27.08
C SER A 2 1.99 -6.05 26.29
N GLY A 3 2.85 -5.03 26.33
CA GLY A 3 2.61 -3.73 25.68
C GLY A 3 2.86 -3.73 24.17
N VAL A 4 3.00 -4.90 23.55
CA VAL A 4 3.37 -5.06 22.13
C VAL A 4 2.59 -6.23 21.55
N GLU A 5 1.88 -5.98 20.46
CA GLU A 5 1.16 -6.99 19.68
C GLU A 5 1.62 -6.92 18.23
N ARG A 6 1.85 -8.10 17.62
CA ARG A 6 2.20 -8.20 16.20
C ARG A 6 0.92 -8.28 15.38
N LEU A 7 0.72 -7.32 14.48
CA LEU A 7 -0.47 -7.29 13.62
C LEU A 7 -0.24 -7.91 12.23
N VAL A 8 1.01 -8.06 11.79
CA VAL A 8 1.33 -8.58 10.44
C VAL A 8 2.11 -9.88 10.52
N TYR A 9 1.45 -10.98 10.20
CA TYR A 9 2.03 -12.33 10.21
C TYR A 9 2.54 -12.79 8.84
N HIS A 10 2.22 -12.06 7.76
CA HIS A 10 2.52 -12.42 6.37
C HIS A 10 3.35 -11.35 5.64
N GLY A 11 4.32 -11.79 4.84
CA GLY A 11 5.28 -10.93 4.12
C GLY A 11 6.70 -11.04 4.67
N LYS A 12 7.70 -11.08 3.78
CA LYS A 12 9.13 -11.17 4.16
C LYS A 12 9.81 -9.80 4.25
N ASN A 13 9.16 -8.72 3.80
CA ASN A 13 9.74 -7.37 3.77
C ASN A 13 8.61 -6.32 3.75
N ASN A 14 8.38 -5.68 4.90
CA ASN A 14 7.48 -4.53 5.03
C ASN A 14 8.35 -3.27 5.09
N SER A 15 8.29 -2.44 4.06
CA SER A 15 9.25 -1.34 3.90
C SER A 15 8.67 0.02 4.28
N GLN A 16 7.36 0.21 4.17
CA GLN A 16 6.67 1.47 4.47
C GLN A 16 5.27 1.22 5.03
N ALA A 17 4.82 2.09 5.94
CA ALA A 17 3.46 2.12 6.46
C ALA A 17 2.98 3.56 6.72
N SER A 18 1.66 3.74 6.75
CA SER A 18 0.98 4.95 7.19
C SER A 18 -0.22 4.55 8.04
N THR A 19 -0.64 5.42 8.96
CA THR A 19 -1.73 5.13 9.91
C THR A 19 -2.80 6.21 9.87
N PHE A 20 -4.05 5.83 10.10
CA PHE A 20 -5.16 6.74 10.33
C PHE A 20 -6.15 6.10 11.31
N ASN A 21 -6.32 6.70 12.48
CA ASN A 21 -7.07 6.11 13.60
C ASN A 21 -6.61 4.66 13.87
N ASP A 22 -7.55 3.71 13.78
CA ASP A 22 -7.32 2.28 13.99
C ASP A 22 -6.82 1.53 12.74
N TYR A 23 -6.54 2.24 11.64
CA TYR A 23 -6.13 1.61 10.39
C TYR A 23 -4.65 1.82 10.11
N ILE A 24 -4.01 0.76 9.61
CA ILE A 24 -2.64 0.78 9.11
C ILE A 24 -2.69 0.35 7.65
N VAL A 25 -2.15 1.18 6.77
CA VAL A 25 -1.81 0.78 5.40
C VAL A 25 -0.31 0.51 5.33
N TYR A 26 0.09 -0.60 4.73
CA TYR A 26 1.50 -0.96 4.59
C TYR A 26 1.80 -1.62 3.26
N SER A 27 3.04 -1.49 2.79
CA SER A 27 3.56 -2.24 1.65
C SER A 27 4.16 -3.56 2.10
N SER A 28 3.82 -4.65 1.43
CA SER A 28 4.37 -5.99 1.72
C SER A 28 4.71 -6.73 0.43
N ARG A 29 5.81 -7.49 0.49
CA ARG A 29 6.27 -8.34 -0.61
C ARG A 29 5.52 -9.67 -0.60
N GLU A 30 4.82 -9.96 -1.70
CA GLU A 30 4.20 -11.26 -1.93
C GLU A 30 5.27 -12.32 -2.27
N ARG A 31 5.05 -13.58 -1.86
CA ARG A 31 5.96 -14.68 -2.21
C ARG A 31 5.94 -14.93 -3.71
N VAL A 32 7.07 -15.40 -4.24
CA VAL A 32 7.40 -15.49 -5.67
C VAL A 32 6.47 -16.42 -6.49
N ASN A 33 5.51 -17.12 -5.88
CA ASN A 33 4.86 -18.29 -6.48
C ASN A 33 3.45 -18.06 -7.03
N GLU A 34 3.00 -16.82 -7.23
CA GLU A 34 1.68 -16.58 -7.87
C GLU A 34 1.74 -15.76 -9.16
N PHE A 35 2.73 -14.87 -9.34
CA PHE A 35 2.78 -14.00 -10.53
C PHE A 35 4.19 -13.60 -11.05
N GLY A 36 5.28 -14.14 -10.48
CA GLY A 36 6.65 -13.82 -10.91
C GLY A 36 7.11 -12.38 -10.62
N ARG A 37 8.42 -12.23 -10.36
CA ARG A 37 9.11 -10.98 -9.92
C ARG A 37 8.65 -10.41 -8.57
N ASN A 38 9.49 -9.55 -8.00
CA ASN A 38 9.34 -8.96 -6.67
C ASN A 38 8.20 -7.93 -6.63
N MET A 39 6.98 -8.39 -6.39
CA MET A 39 5.82 -7.53 -6.29
C MET A 39 5.63 -7.03 -4.87
N PHE A 40 5.48 -5.71 -4.72
CA PHE A 40 5.05 -5.09 -3.46
C PHE A 40 3.60 -4.62 -3.65
N ASN A 41 2.72 -5.02 -2.75
CA ASN A 41 1.33 -4.58 -2.74
C ASN A 41 0.98 -3.91 -1.43
N LEU A 42 -0.06 -3.08 -1.50
CA LEU A 42 -0.60 -2.38 -0.36
C LEU A 42 -1.68 -3.22 0.31
N TYR A 43 -1.60 -3.28 1.63
CA TYR A 43 -2.56 -3.95 2.48
C TYR A 43 -3.07 -2.97 3.53
N LEU A 44 -4.36 -3.08 3.84
CA LEU A 44 -5.03 -2.37 4.91
C LEU A 44 -5.37 -3.35 6.01
N ILE A 45 -5.02 -3.01 7.24
CA ILE A 45 -5.36 -3.77 8.45
C ILE A 45 -5.98 -2.82 9.48
N SER A 46 -6.88 -3.37 10.28
CA SER A 46 -7.47 -2.70 11.45
C SER A 46 -6.73 -3.16 12.71
N THR A 47 -6.48 -2.27 13.67
CA THR A 47 -5.96 -2.62 15.00
C THR A 47 -7.04 -3.21 15.90
N LYS A 48 -8.31 -3.13 15.49
CA LYS A 48 -9.47 -3.65 16.23
C LYS A 48 -9.97 -5.01 15.72
N SER A 49 -9.45 -5.49 14.59
CA SER A 49 -9.84 -6.76 13.99
C SER A 49 -8.69 -7.40 13.23
N GLU A 50 -8.67 -8.73 13.19
CA GLU A 50 -7.63 -9.49 12.46
C GLU A 50 -7.79 -9.44 10.93
N SER A 51 -8.72 -8.64 10.41
CA SER A 51 -9.04 -8.55 8.99
C SER A 51 -7.95 -7.81 8.20
N ILE A 52 -7.37 -8.48 7.20
CA ILE A 52 -6.43 -7.91 6.24
C ILE A 52 -7.10 -7.78 4.87
N ARG A 53 -7.07 -6.58 4.30
CA ARG A 53 -7.59 -6.30 2.95
C ARG A 53 -6.44 -5.91 2.02
N ARG A 54 -6.28 -6.63 0.91
CA ARG A 54 -5.39 -6.23 -0.18
C ARG A 54 -6.01 -5.08 -0.97
N LEU A 55 -5.24 -4.01 -1.21
CA LEU A 55 -5.71 -2.81 -1.91
C LEU A 55 -5.18 -2.69 -3.34
N THR A 56 -4.01 -3.28 -3.63
CA THR A 56 -3.41 -3.24 -4.97
C THR A 56 -3.02 -4.62 -5.45
N THR A 57 -3.01 -4.78 -6.76
CA THR A 57 -2.43 -5.92 -7.45
C THR A 57 -1.42 -5.41 -8.48
N GLN A 58 -0.47 -6.28 -8.86
CA GLN A 58 0.51 -6.05 -9.93
C GLN A 58 1.53 -4.92 -9.69
N GLY A 59 2.72 -5.10 -10.24
CA GLY A 59 3.82 -4.13 -10.12
C GLY A 59 4.37 -3.97 -8.70
N ILE A 60 5.01 -2.83 -8.48
CA ILE A 60 5.62 -2.43 -7.21
C ILE A 60 4.85 -1.21 -6.72
N ASN A 61 4.04 -1.39 -5.67
CA ASN A 61 3.19 -0.36 -5.08
C ASN A 61 3.76 0.00 -3.70
N GLN A 62 4.16 1.24 -3.53
CA GLN A 62 4.97 1.71 -2.41
C GLN A 62 4.55 3.12 -1.97
N PHE A 63 5.10 3.55 -0.84
CA PHE A 63 4.90 4.84 -0.21
C PHE A 63 3.42 5.17 0.08
N PRO A 64 2.64 4.25 0.69
CA PRO A 64 1.25 4.55 0.97
C PRO A 64 1.12 5.69 1.98
N LYS A 65 0.20 6.63 1.72
CA LYS A 65 -0.10 7.79 2.59
C LYS A 65 -1.60 8.00 2.70
N PHE A 66 -2.15 7.93 3.91
CA PHE A 66 -3.55 8.31 4.13
C PHE A 66 -3.76 9.80 3.86
N SER A 67 -4.90 10.15 3.27
CA SER A 67 -5.39 11.53 3.22
C SER A 67 -5.68 12.05 4.63
N LYS A 68 -5.73 13.37 4.78
CA LYS A 68 -6.02 14.03 6.06
C LYS A 68 -7.36 13.61 6.67
N ASP A 69 -8.33 13.28 5.82
CA ASP A 69 -9.66 12.78 6.20
C ASP A 69 -9.74 11.24 6.34
N GLY A 70 -8.66 10.52 6.00
CA GLY A 70 -8.60 9.06 6.03
C GLY A 70 -9.41 8.34 4.95
N GLU A 71 -10.08 9.05 4.05
CA GLU A 71 -10.94 8.45 3.01
C GLU A 71 -10.14 7.91 1.82
N SER A 72 -8.89 8.33 1.67
CA SER A 72 -8.04 8.01 0.53
C SER A 72 -6.66 7.54 0.94
N ILE A 73 -6.03 6.79 0.03
CA ILE A 73 -4.62 6.44 0.12
C ILE A 73 -3.93 6.89 -1.17
N LEU A 74 -2.94 7.76 -1.04
CA LEU A 74 -1.98 8.10 -2.10
C LEU A 74 -0.86 7.06 -2.10
N PHE A 75 -0.37 6.67 -3.28
CA PHE A 75 0.76 5.75 -3.40
C PHE A 75 1.53 5.95 -4.71
N ILE A 76 2.75 5.43 -4.77
CA ILE A 76 3.52 5.30 -6.00
C ILE A 76 3.38 3.88 -6.53
N LYS A 77 3.02 3.74 -7.81
CA LYS A 77 3.10 2.47 -8.54
C LYS A 77 4.21 2.54 -9.56
N ASN A 78 5.04 1.50 -9.60
CA ASN A 78 5.97 1.23 -10.69
C ASN A 78 5.55 -0.05 -11.40
N TYR A 79 5.30 0.03 -12.69
CA TYR A 79 4.86 -1.10 -13.51
C TYR A 79 5.33 -0.92 -14.95
N ASN A 80 5.94 -1.95 -15.53
CA ASN A 80 6.48 -1.94 -16.89
C ASN A 80 7.27 -0.66 -17.22
N GLU A 81 8.25 -0.33 -16.37
CA GLU A 81 9.13 0.84 -16.49
C GLU A 81 8.45 2.22 -16.35
N ASN A 82 7.15 2.25 -16.14
CA ASN A 82 6.38 3.46 -15.92
C ASN A 82 6.11 3.69 -14.43
N SER A 83 6.21 4.95 -14.00
CA SER A 83 5.74 5.40 -12.68
C SER A 83 4.34 5.99 -12.78
N TYR A 84 3.52 5.74 -11.77
CA TYR A 84 2.17 6.28 -11.65
C TYR A 84 1.98 6.87 -10.25
N LEU A 85 1.29 8.00 -10.18
CA LEU A 85 0.63 8.45 -8.96
C LEU A 85 -0.68 7.68 -8.83
N GLY A 86 -0.86 6.95 -7.74
CA GLY A 86 -2.04 6.17 -7.46
C GLY A 86 -2.88 6.77 -6.34
N ILE A 87 -4.20 6.77 -6.50
CA ILE A 87 -5.16 7.16 -5.45
C ILE A 87 -6.16 6.01 -5.28
N ILE A 88 -6.30 5.50 -4.06
CA ILE A 88 -7.38 4.58 -3.68
C ILE A 88 -8.39 5.37 -2.86
N ARG A 89 -9.67 5.33 -3.25
CA ARG A 89 -10.81 5.87 -2.48
C ARG A 89 -11.45 4.72 -1.71
N LEU A 90 -11.22 4.69 -0.39
CA LEU A 90 -11.60 3.56 0.47
C LEU A 90 -13.12 3.36 0.54
N ASN A 91 -13.86 4.45 0.72
CA ASN A 91 -15.33 4.43 0.84
C ASN A 91 -16.04 4.04 -0.46
N TYR A 92 -15.37 4.20 -1.60
CA TYR A 92 -15.95 3.94 -2.92
C TYR A 92 -15.43 2.64 -3.55
N ASN A 93 -14.48 1.97 -2.90
CA ASN A 93 -13.75 0.83 -3.46
C ASN A 93 -13.24 1.08 -4.90
N LYS A 94 -12.74 2.28 -5.15
CA LYS A 94 -12.22 2.70 -6.48
C LYS A 94 -10.76 3.09 -6.38
N SER A 95 -10.02 2.87 -7.47
CA SER A 95 -8.64 3.33 -7.61
C SER A 95 -8.44 4.06 -8.93
N PHE A 96 -7.52 5.03 -8.91
CA PHE A 96 -7.13 5.85 -10.04
C PHE A 96 -5.62 5.81 -10.18
N LEU A 97 -5.13 5.75 -11.42
CA LEU A 97 -3.70 5.78 -11.74
C LEU A 97 -3.45 6.91 -12.75
N PHE A 98 -2.51 7.78 -12.41
CA PHE A 98 -2.06 8.87 -13.26
C PHE A 98 -0.62 8.59 -13.67
N SER A 99 -0.39 8.28 -14.95
CA SER A 99 0.94 7.99 -15.45
C SER A 99 1.81 9.24 -15.50
N LEU A 100 3.09 9.07 -15.18
CA LEU A 100 4.09 10.09 -15.48
C LEU A 100 4.49 9.98 -16.95
N LYS A 101 4.52 11.12 -17.64
CA LYS A 101 4.98 11.20 -19.03
C LYS A 101 6.49 10.98 -19.16
N SER A 102 7.25 11.31 -18.12
CA SER A 102 8.70 11.11 -18.05
C SER A 102 9.18 11.04 -16.61
N GLY A 103 10.36 10.44 -16.39
CA GLY A 103 10.98 10.32 -15.07
C GLY A 103 10.36 9.24 -14.19
N LYS A 104 10.75 9.24 -12.90
CA LYS A 104 10.27 8.30 -11.88
C LYS A 104 9.88 9.03 -10.62
N LEU A 105 8.79 8.59 -9.98
CA LEU A 105 8.43 9.04 -8.64
C LEU A 105 9.29 8.31 -7.60
N GLN A 106 9.93 9.06 -6.71
CA GLN A 106 10.77 8.53 -5.64
C GLN A 106 10.20 8.79 -4.24
N SER A 107 9.31 9.78 -4.11
CA SER A 107 8.68 10.17 -2.85
C SER A 107 7.34 10.87 -3.12
N ILE A 108 6.45 10.82 -2.14
CA ILE A 108 5.15 11.51 -2.15
C ILE A 108 4.77 11.94 -0.74
N ASP A 109 4.02 13.03 -0.66
CA ASP A 109 3.32 13.50 0.54
C ASP A 109 2.03 14.23 0.15
N TRP A 110 1.19 14.55 1.13
CA TRP A 110 -0.02 15.37 0.94
C TRP A 110 0.25 16.87 0.92
#